data_AF-A0A965K378-F1
#
_entry.id   AF-A0A965K378-F1
#
_cell.length_a   1.000
_cell.length_b   1.000
_cell.length_c   1.000
_cell.angle_alpha   90.00
_cell.angle_beta   90.00
_cell.angle_gamma   90.00
#
_symmetry.space_group_name_H-M   'P 1'
#
loop_
_entity.id
_entity.type
_entity.pdbx_description
1 polymer ?
#
loop_
_entity_poly.entity_id
_entity_poly.type
_entity_poly.pdbx_seq_one_letter_code
_entity_poly.pdbx_strand_id
1 'polypeptide(L)'
;SEIQAERLRHQVTQNSERGFGDEMAWLSSDEARQRADLPGLFGATFAPHCARINPARVVRGLADRLVERGVAIYENTTVTAIEAATPTRRARIISRGGTISANYVVRATEAFSVKLPGLRRAVAPIYSLMIATEPLPSSFWDATGFREYETFADDRHMIIYGQRTDDNRIAFGGRGAPYHFGSSIKPGYDYDDKVFQLLEGTLRDLFPNLPGEISHRWGGPLAMPRDMMPSVNVDHATGLASAGGYTGDGVVLAYVAGQTLADLITRPETTTELTGLPFVHHHSKRWPVEPARWLGINTGLALAKRSDHVEEHQGKTSRASTLLEQLLESFPP
;
A
#
# COMPACT_ATOMS: atom_id res chain seq x y z
N SER A 1 9.27 4.91 20.48
CA SER A 1 10.24 5.67 21.31
C SER A 1 9.74 7.11 21.49
N GLU A 2 10.33 7.90 22.40
CA GLU A 2 9.96 9.33 22.54
C GLU A 2 10.21 10.13 21.25
N ILE A 3 11.29 9.82 20.53
CA ILE A 3 11.63 10.46 19.25
C ILE A 3 10.53 10.25 18.20
N GLN A 4 10.00 9.03 18.10
CA GLN A 4 8.89 8.71 17.20
C GLN A 4 7.62 9.46 17.61
N ALA A 5 7.36 9.57 18.92
CA ALA A 5 6.21 10.35 19.41
C ALA A 5 6.34 11.85 19.10
N GLU A 6 7.55 12.43 19.20
CA GLU A 6 7.81 13.81 18.78
C GLU A 6 7.58 14.01 17.28
N ARG A 7 8.02 13.05 16.44
CA ARG A 7 7.78 13.07 14.99
C ARG A 7 6.29 13.08 14.67
N LEU A 8 5.51 12.21 15.32
CA LEU A 8 4.06 12.15 15.18
C LEU A 8 3.36 13.44 15.63
N ARG A 9 3.78 14.05 16.76
CA ARG A 9 3.24 15.35 17.18
C ARG A 9 3.50 16.44 16.15
N HIS A 10 4.71 16.47 15.60
CA HIS A 10 5.04 17.44 14.56
C HIS A 10 4.18 17.25 13.31
N GLN A 11 3.89 16.00 12.92
CA GLN A 11 2.98 15.69 11.81
C GLN A 11 1.55 16.22 12.06
N VAL A 12 1.01 16.07 13.28
CA VAL A 12 -0.30 16.63 13.65
C VAL A 12 -0.31 18.14 13.51
N THR A 13 0.73 18.82 14.02
CA THR A 13 0.87 20.28 13.87
C THR A 13 0.91 20.71 12.40
N GLN A 14 1.72 20.04 11.57
CA GLN A 14 1.79 20.34 10.14
C GLN A 14 0.46 20.11 9.41
N ASN A 15 -0.29 19.05 9.76
CA ASN A 15 -1.61 18.81 9.18
C ASN A 15 -2.59 19.92 9.56
N SER A 16 -2.58 20.36 10.81
CA SER A 16 -3.39 21.50 11.26
C SER A 16 -3.05 22.78 10.51
N GLU A 17 -1.77 23.09 10.32
CA GLU A 17 -1.31 24.27 9.58
C GLU A 17 -1.73 24.25 8.09
N ARG A 18 -1.89 23.05 7.52
CA ARG A 18 -2.35 22.83 6.14
C ARG A 18 -3.88 22.83 6.00
N GLY A 19 -4.62 23.07 7.08
CA GLY A 19 -6.08 23.09 7.08
C GLY A 19 -6.74 21.72 7.30
N PHE A 20 -5.98 20.69 7.67
CA PHE A 20 -6.47 19.34 7.98
C PHE A 20 -6.51 19.07 9.50
N GLY A 21 -6.72 20.12 10.32
CA GLY A 21 -6.69 20.02 11.78
C GLY A 21 -7.75 19.11 12.38
N ASP A 22 -8.90 18.99 11.71
CA ASP A 22 -10.02 18.15 12.17
C ASP A 22 -9.86 16.67 11.75
N GLU A 23 -8.92 16.36 10.85
CA GLU A 23 -8.72 15.01 10.30
C GLU A 23 -7.90 14.10 11.22
N MET A 24 -7.02 14.68 12.04
CA MET A 24 -6.06 13.94 12.86
C MET A 24 -5.76 14.66 14.16
N ALA A 25 -6.10 14.03 15.28
CA ALA A 25 -5.82 14.52 16.63
C ALA A 25 -4.58 13.85 17.23
N TRP A 26 -3.92 14.54 18.15
CA TRP A 26 -2.93 13.93 19.04
C TRP A 26 -3.63 13.40 20.31
N LEU A 27 -3.33 12.16 20.68
CA LEU A 27 -3.69 11.57 21.97
C LEU A 27 -2.43 11.44 22.84
N SER A 28 -2.54 11.88 24.09
CA SER A 28 -1.55 11.58 25.12
C SER A 28 -1.45 10.07 25.37
N SER A 29 -0.40 9.64 26.09
CA SER A 29 -0.24 8.23 26.45
C SER A 29 -1.47 7.68 27.19
N ASP A 30 -2.00 8.43 28.14
CA ASP A 30 -3.18 8.01 28.93
C ASP A 30 -4.44 7.90 28.06
N GLU A 31 -4.69 8.88 27.18
CA GLU A 31 -5.83 8.86 26.26
C GLU A 31 -5.71 7.72 25.23
N ALA A 32 -4.50 7.48 24.72
CA ALA A 32 -4.25 6.39 23.78
C ALA A 32 -4.45 5.02 24.44
N ARG A 33 -4.02 4.85 25.70
CA ARG A 33 -4.24 3.62 26.49
C ARG A 33 -5.71 3.33 26.78
N GLN A 34 -6.54 4.37 26.91
CA GLN A 34 -7.99 4.18 27.05
C GLN A 34 -8.63 3.55 25.79
N ARG A 35 -7.98 3.71 24.62
CA ARG A 35 -8.41 3.08 23.36
C ARG A 35 -7.72 1.75 23.09
N ALA A 36 -6.42 1.69 23.31
CA ALA A 36 -5.60 0.51 23.07
C ALA A 36 -4.50 0.42 24.15
N ASP A 37 -4.67 -0.50 25.10
CA ASP A 37 -3.70 -0.69 26.18
C ASP A 37 -2.56 -1.61 25.72
N LEU A 38 -1.61 -1.03 24.98
CA LEU A 38 -0.37 -1.71 24.60
C LEU A 38 0.80 -1.23 25.48
N PRO A 39 1.82 -2.08 25.71
CA PRO A 39 3.05 -1.63 26.34
C PRO A 39 3.76 -0.57 25.47
N GLY A 40 4.48 0.35 26.13
CA GLY A 40 5.34 1.30 25.42
C GLY A 40 4.65 2.40 24.61
N LEU A 41 3.35 2.68 24.81
CA LEU A 41 2.72 3.86 24.21
C LEU A 41 3.24 5.16 24.84
N PHE A 42 3.83 6.02 24.01
CA PHE A 42 4.22 7.39 24.37
C PHE A 42 3.16 8.44 23.93
N GLY A 43 2.12 7.99 23.23
CA GLY A 43 1.04 8.77 22.62
C GLY A 43 0.69 8.23 21.23
N ALA A 44 -0.31 8.81 20.57
CA ALA A 44 -0.76 8.35 19.26
C ALA A 44 -1.37 9.49 18.43
N THR A 45 -1.28 9.38 17.10
CA THR A 45 -2.19 10.11 16.21
C THR A 45 -3.50 9.35 16.09
N PHE A 46 -4.61 10.08 16.05
CA PHE A 46 -5.94 9.49 16.00
C PHE A 46 -6.76 10.15 14.90
N ALA A 47 -7.15 9.35 13.92
CA ALA A 47 -8.05 9.74 12.84
C ALA A 47 -9.45 9.16 13.11
N PRO A 48 -10.43 9.97 13.58
CA PRO A 48 -11.76 9.47 13.94
C PRO A 48 -12.55 8.94 12.73
N HIS A 49 -12.18 9.34 11.52
CA HIS A 49 -12.82 8.94 10.27
C HIS A 49 -12.24 7.64 9.68
N CYS A 50 -11.22 7.05 10.32
CA CYS A 50 -10.65 5.79 9.84
C CYS A 50 -11.70 4.68 9.86
N ALA A 51 -11.83 3.99 8.73
CA ALA A 51 -12.71 2.85 8.58
C ALA A 51 -11.92 1.65 8.07
N ARG A 52 -12.19 0.49 8.66
CA ARG A 52 -11.74 -0.79 8.12
C ARG A 52 -12.80 -1.35 7.18
N ILE A 53 -12.34 -2.04 6.13
CA ILE A 53 -13.21 -2.77 5.20
C ILE A 53 -12.64 -4.17 4.97
N ASN A 54 -13.48 -5.09 4.52
CA ASN A 54 -13.01 -6.36 3.99
C ASN A 54 -12.79 -6.22 2.47
N PRO A 55 -11.55 -6.04 1.99
CA PRO A 55 -11.30 -5.73 0.58
C PRO A 55 -11.73 -6.88 -0.35
N ALA A 56 -11.63 -8.13 0.09
CA ALA A 56 -12.08 -9.29 -0.69
C ALA A 56 -13.61 -9.31 -0.87
N ARG A 57 -14.38 -8.94 0.16
CA ARG A 57 -15.84 -8.82 0.04
C ARG A 57 -16.25 -7.65 -0.85
N VAL A 58 -15.54 -6.52 -0.76
CA VAL A 58 -15.78 -5.35 -1.62
C VAL A 58 -15.57 -5.70 -3.09
N VAL A 59 -14.43 -6.28 -3.46
CA VAL A 59 -14.14 -6.60 -4.87
C VAL A 59 -15.07 -7.66 -5.44
N ARG A 60 -15.43 -8.70 -4.65
CA ARG A 60 -16.40 -9.73 -5.08
C ARG A 60 -17.79 -9.13 -5.28
N GLY A 61 -18.28 -8.34 -4.32
CA GLY A 61 -19.58 -7.68 -4.44
C GLY A 61 -19.64 -6.72 -5.63
N LEU A 62 -18.57 -6.01 -5.94
CA LEU A 62 -18.47 -5.18 -7.14
C LEU A 62 -18.53 -6.03 -8.42
N ALA A 63 -17.77 -7.13 -8.48
CA ALA A 63 -17.78 -8.04 -9.62
C ALA A 63 -19.18 -8.62 -9.88
N ASP A 64 -19.87 -9.08 -8.84
CA ASP A 64 -21.23 -9.62 -8.94
C ASP A 64 -22.18 -8.57 -9.55
N ARG A 65 -22.13 -7.33 -9.06
CA ARG A 65 -22.98 -6.23 -9.56
C ARG A 65 -22.65 -5.82 -10.99
N LEU A 66 -21.38 -5.92 -11.40
CA LEU A 66 -20.97 -5.65 -12.78
C LEU A 66 -21.49 -6.75 -13.73
N VAL A 67 -21.39 -8.01 -13.32
CA VAL A 67 -21.91 -9.16 -14.10
C VAL A 67 -23.43 -9.07 -14.26
N GLU A 68 -24.17 -8.73 -13.20
CA GLU A 68 -25.62 -8.49 -13.26
C GLU A 68 -25.99 -7.37 -14.27
N ARG A 69 -25.08 -6.41 -14.49
CA ARG A 69 -25.23 -5.32 -15.47
C ARG A 69 -24.73 -5.69 -16.87
N GLY A 70 -24.35 -6.94 -17.10
CA GLY A 70 -23.90 -7.44 -18.40
C GLY A 70 -22.40 -7.24 -18.69
N VAL A 71 -21.59 -6.85 -17.70
CA VAL A 71 -20.13 -6.81 -17.88
C VAL A 71 -19.57 -8.22 -17.88
N ALA A 72 -18.76 -8.53 -18.89
CA ALA A 72 -18.06 -9.81 -18.97
C ALA A 72 -16.74 -9.78 -18.18
N ILE A 73 -16.55 -10.74 -17.28
CA ILE A 73 -15.30 -10.96 -16.54
C ILE A 73 -14.66 -12.24 -17.06
N TYR A 74 -13.44 -12.11 -17.58
CA TYR A 74 -12.65 -13.24 -18.10
C TYR A 74 -11.51 -13.56 -17.15
N GLU A 75 -11.68 -14.60 -16.33
CA GLU A 75 -10.62 -15.11 -15.45
C GLU A 75 -9.65 -16.02 -16.22
N ASN A 76 -8.52 -16.35 -15.61
CA ASN A 76 -7.47 -17.22 -16.20
C ASN A 76 -6.99 -16.78 -17.59
N THR A 77 -7.17 -15.50 -17.93
CA THR A 77 -6.87 -14.93 -19.25
C THR A 77 -5.72 -13.93 -19.12
N THR A 78 -4.48 -14.42 -19.15
CA THR A 78 -3.30 -13.57 -18.99
C THR A 78 -3.08 -12.70 -20.24
N VAL A 79 -3.16 -11.39 -20.07
CA VAL A 79 -2.72 -10.40 -21.07
C VAL A 79 -1.20 -10.35 -21.12
N THR A 80 -0.64 -10.49 -22.32
CA THR A 80 0.82 -10.48 -22.56
C THR A 80 1.30 -9.19 -23.22
N ALA A 81 0.42 -8.44 -23.88
CA ALA A 81 0.74 -7.15 -24.48
C ALA A 81 -0.50 -6.26 -24.59
N ILE A 82 -0.26 -4.95 -24.59
CA ILE A 82 -1.24 -3.90 -24.84
C ILE A 82 -0.73 -3.08 -26.02
N GLU A 83 -1.59 -2.82 -26.99
CA GLU A 83 -1.26 -2.04 -28.17
C GLU A 83 -2.16 -0.81 -28.27
N ALA A 84 -1.54 0.34 -28.53
CA ALA A 84 -2.23 1.59 -28.83
C ALA A 84 -3.06 1.50 -30.12
N ALA A 85 -4.12 2.31 -30.18
CA ALA A 85 -4.84 2.59 -31.41
C ALA A 85 -3.91 3.24 -32.46
N THR A 86 -4.27 3.07 -33.72
CA THR A 86 -3.68 3.79 -34.86
C THR A 86 -4.83 4.33 -35.72
N PRO A 87 -4.56 5.13 -36.76
CA PRO A 87 -5.63 5.65 -37.63
C PRO A 87 -6.53 4.57 -38.26
N THR A 88 -6.05 3.33 -38.36
CA THR A 88 -6.76 2.21 -39.00
C THR A 88 -7.19 1.11 -38.03
N ARG A 89 -6.81 1.16 -36.74
CA ARG A 89 -7.15 0.12 -35.77
C ARG A 89 -7.37 0.67 -34.37
N ARG A 90 -8.33 0.08 -33.65
CA ARG A 90 -8.56 0.38 -32.24
C ARG A 90 -7.45 -0.18 -31.35
N ALA A 91 -7.37 0.31 -30.12
CA ALA A 91 -6.48 -0.23 -29.09
C ALA A 91 -6.82 -1.70 -28.81
N ARG A 92 -5.81 -2.49 -28.42
CA ARG A 92 -5.97 -3.94 -28.24
C ARG A 92 -5.28 -4.47 -27.00
N ILE A 93 -5.85 -5.53 -26.44
CA ILE A 93 -5.17 -6.43 -25.52
C ILE A 93 -4.89 -7.75 -26.24
N ILE A 94 -3.67 -8.25 -26.07
CA ILE A 94 -3.25 -9.56 -26.58
C ILE A 94 -3.13 -10.49 -25.38
N SER A 95 -3.83 -11.61 -25.43
CA SER A 95 -3.77 -12.68 -24.43
C SER A 95 -3.40 -14.00 -25.09
N ARG A 96 -3.13 -15.03 -24.28
CA ARG A 96 -2.89 -16.39 -24.80
C ARG A 96 -4.11 -16.99 -25.51
N GLY A 97 -5.33 -16.57 -25.15
CA GLY A 97 -6.57 -17.08 -25.72
C GLY A 97 -7.07 -16.29 -26.94
N GLY A 98 -6.42 -15.18 -27.29
CA GLY A 98 -6.82 -14.33 -28.41
C GLY A 98 -6.61 -12.84 -28.15
N THR A 99 -7.05 -12.03 -29.12
CA THR A 99 -6.90 -10.57 -29.12
C THR A 99 -8.27 -9.92 -29.05
N ILE A 100 -8.42 -8.93 -28.17
CA ILE A 100 -9.64 -8.13 -28.02
C ILE A 100 -9.32 -6.69 -28.39
N SER A 101 -10.19 -6.08 -29.21
CA SER A 101 -10.08 -4.68 -29.63
C SER A 101 -11.15 -3.83 -28.94
N ALA A 102 -10.78 -2.67 -28.42
CA ALA A 102 -11.67 -1.77 -27.70
C ALA A 102 -11.33 -0.30 -28.00
N ASN A 103 -12.31 0.59 -27.81
CA ASN A 103 -12.07 2.04 -27.94
C ASN A 103 -11.06 2.52 -26.88
N TYR A 104 -11.16 1.97 -25.66
CA TYR A 104 -10.22 2.20 -24.57
C TYR A 104 -9.72 0.89 -24.00
N VAL A 105 -8.43 0.84 -23.66
CA VAL A 105 -7.79 -0.22 -22.87
C VAL A 105 -7.25 0.38 -21.59
N VAL A 106 -7.81 -0.04 -20.45
CA VAL A 106 -7.37 0.41 -19.12
C VAL A 106 -6.38 -0.60 -18.52
N ARG A 107 -5.15 -0.18 -18.29
CA ARG A 107 -4.15 -0.95 -17.53
C ARG A 107 -4.27 -0.65 -16.03
N ALA A 108 -4.89 -1.57 -15.29
CA ALA A 108 -5.02 -1.54 -13.83
C ALA A 108 -4.32 -2.76 -13.17
N THR A 109 -3.10 -3.08 -13.62
CA THR A 109 -2.36 -4.29 -13.24
C THR A 109 -1.35 -4.10 -12.10
N GLU A 110 -1.33 -2.93 -11.46
CA GLU A 110 -0.49 -2.64 -10.29
C GLU A 110 0.98 -3.08 -10.53
N ALA A 111 1.62 -3.80 -9.61
CA ALA A 111 3.01 -4.23 -9.67
C ALA A 111 3.23 -5.19 -10.83
N PHE A 112 2.22 -5.96 -11.23
CA PHE A 112 2.29 -6.89 -12.35
C PHE A 112 2.45 -6.18 -13.70
N SER A 113 2.25 -4.85 -13.76
CA SER A 113 2.55 -4.04 -14.94
C SER A 113 3.99 -4.21 -15.43
N VAL A 114 4.94 -4.54 -14.54
CA VAL A 114 6.34 -4.78 -14.91
C VAL A 114 6.56 -5.99 -15.82
N LYS A 115 5.55 -6.89 -15.92
CA LYS A 115 5.58 -8.06 -16.82
C LYS A 115 5.20 -7.71 -18.26
N LEU A 116 4.61 -6.53 -18.49
CA LEU A 116 4.25 -6.07 -19.82
C LEU A 116 5.46 -5.43 -20.54
N PRO A 117 5.55 -5.55 -21.87
CA PRO A 117 6.63 -4.95 -22.65
C PRO A 117 6.80 -3.45 -22.38
N GLY A 118 8.04 -3.00 -22.20
CA GLY A 118 8.37 -1.59 -21.98
C GLY A 118 8.08 -1.03 -20.57
N LEU A 119 7.43 -1.79 -19.69
CA LEU A 119 6.96 -1.30 -18.38
C LEU A 119 7.77 -1.80 -17.18
N ARG A 120 8.82 -2.60 -17.41
CA ARG A 120 9.69 -3.18 -16.35
C ARG A 120 10.28 -2.18 -15.36
N ARG A 121 10.41 -0.91 -15.77
CA ARG A 121 10.97 0.20 -14.97
C ARG A 121 9.95 1.26 -14.57
N ALA A 122 8.68 1.08 -14.93
CA ALA A 122 7.63 2.05 -14.57
C ALA A 122 7.41 2.09 -13.06
N VAL A 123 7.48 0.92 -12.40
CA VAL A 123 7.32 0.77 -10.95
C VAL A 123 8.32 -0.25 -10.41
N ALA A 124 8.58 -0.18 -9.10
CA ALA A 124 9.29 -1.20 -8.35
C ALA A 124 8.26 -2.06 -7.58
N PRO A 125 8.21 -3.38 -7.80
CA PRO A 125 7.44 -4.28 -6.97
C PRO A 125 8.07 -4.40 -5.58
N ILE A 126 7.41 -3.86 -4.57
CA ILE A 126 7.79 -3.96 -3.15
C ILE A 126 6.87 -4.96 -2.47
N TYR A 127 7.38 -5.81 -1.59
CA TYR A 127 6.57 -6.85 -0.95
C TYR A 127 6.15 -6.40 0.44
N SER A 128 4.86 -6.57 0.73
CA SER A 128 4.33 -6.51 2.10
C SER A 128 3.80 -7.89 2.46
N LEU A 129 4.21 -8.35 3.64
CA LEU A 129 3.83 -9.66 4.16
C LEU A 129 2.95 -9.46 5.39
N MET A 130 2.06 -10.42 5.62
CA MET A 130 1.06 -10.38 6.67
C MET A 130 0.90 -11.75 7.34
N ILE A 131 0.53 -11.70 8.61
CA ILE A 131 0.15 -12.82 9.44
C ILE A 131 -1.26 -12.62 9.99
N ALA A 132 -1.93 -13.71 10.34
CA ALA A 132 -3.13 -13.64 11.16
C ALA A 132 -3.14 -14.71 12.25
N THR A 133 -3.64 -14.33 13.42
CA THR A 133 -3.81 -15.23 14.56
C THR A 133 -4.99 -16.20 14.33
N GLU A 134 -5.10 -17.22 15.17
CA GLU A 134 -6.38 -17.86 15.45
C GLU A 134 -7.41 -16.84 15.98
N PRO A 135 -8.72 -17.14 15.92
CA PRO A 135 -9.73 -16.30 16.56
C PRO A 135 -9.45 -16.19 18.06
N LEU A 136 -9.40 -14.97 18.56
CA LEU A 136 -9.05 -14.63 19.94
C LEU A 136 -10.32 -14.49 20.79
N PRO A 137 -10.27 -14.90 22.06
CA PRO A 137 -11.43 -14.82 22.96
C PRO A 137 -11.79 -13.36 23.25
N SER A 138 -13.06 -13.11 23.58
CA SER A 138 -13.54 -11.78 23.99
C SER A 138 -12.73 -11.18 25.13
N SER A 139 -12.30 -12.01 26.09
CA SER A 139 -11.47 -11.57 27.21
C SER A 139 -10.15 -10.91 26.80
N PHE A 140 -9.57 -11.30 25.67
CA PHE A 140 -8.36 -10.67 25.13
C PHE A 140 -8.64 -9.25 24.62
N TRP A 141 -9.72 -9.09 23.85
CA TRP A 141 -10.15 -7.78 23.34
C TRP A 141 -10.57 -6.85 24.46
N ASP A 142 -11.18 -7.41 25.49
CA ASP A 142 -11.59 -6.70 26.69
C ASP A 142 -10.42 -6.13 27.47
N ALA A 143 -9.32 -6.90 27.55
CA ALA A 143 -8.10 -6.51 28.24
C ALA A 143 -7.23 -5.53 27.45
N THR A 144 -7.24 -5.61 26.12
CA THR A 144 -6.38 -4.80 25.25
C THR A 144 -7.02 -3.51 24.75
N GLY A 145 -8.33 -3.33 24.94
CA GLY A 145 -9.04 -2.11 24.57
C GLY A 145 -9.59 -2.07 23.14
N PHE A 146 -9.19 -2.99 22.25
CA PHE A 146 -9.58 -3.07 20.82
C PHE A 146 -11.04 -3.53 20.60
N ARG A 147 -12.00 -2.90 21.28
CA ARG A 147 -13.42 -3.25 21.26
C ARG A 147 -14.13 -2.71 20.02
N GLU A 148 -13.74 -1.53 19.55
CA GLU A 148 -14.37 -0.82 18.43
C GLU A 148 -13.67 -1.10 17.09
N TYR A 149 -12.85 -2.16 17.04
CA TYR A 149 -12.07 -2.57 15.87
C TYR A 149 -11.10 -1.50 15.37
N GLU A 150 -10.44 -0.83 16.31
CA GLU A 150 -9.38 0.11 16.05
C GLU A 150 -8.33 -0.51 15.11
N THR A 151 -7.96 0.25 14.08
CA THR A 151 -6.79 -0.04 13.26
C THR A 151 -5.61 0.71 13.83
N PHE A 152 -4.43 0.12 13.77
CA PHE A 152 -3.22 0.76 14.27
C PHE A 152 -2.06 0.57 13.30
N ALA A 153 -1.12 1.51 13.37
CA ALA A 153 0.20 1.44 12.77
C ALA A 153 1.18 2.13 13.72
N ASP A 154 2.46 1.89 13.55
CA ASP A 154 3.50 2.65 14.26
C ASP A 154 4.30 3.55 13.32
N ASP A 155 5.15 4.39 13.90
CA ASP A 155 6.00 5.35 13.19
C ASP A 155 7.43 4.83 12.98
N ARG A 156 7.61 3.50 12.95
CA ARG A 156 8.87 2.89 12.53
C ARG A 156 9.09 3.16 11.04
N HIS A 157 10.35 3.28 10.61
CA HIS A 157 10.66 3.35 9.18
C HIS A 157 10.22 2.08 8.45
N MET A 158 10.33 0.93 9.11
CA MET A 158 9.71 -0.33 8.72
C MET A 158 8.31 -0.43 9.33
N ILE A 159 7.39 0.36 8.80
CA ILE A 159 6.00 0.46 9.29
C ILE A 159 5.38 -0.93 9.44
N ILE A 160 4.82 -1.16 10.62
CA ILE A 160 3.84 -2.23 10.87
C ILE A 160 2.43 -1.66 10.93
N TYR A 161 1.45 -2.51 10.70
CA TYR A 161 0.04 -2.15 10.77
C TYR A 161 -0.78 -3.37 11.17
N GLY A 162 -1.87 -3.14 11.89
CA GLY A 162 -2.73 -4.20 12.38
C GLY A 162 -4.17 -3.79 12.54
N GLN A 163 -5.04 -4.78 12.54
CA GLN A 163 -6.46 -4.61 12.80
C GLN A 163 -7.07 -5.87 13.41
N ARG A 164 -8.20 -5.68 14.09
CA ARG A 164 -9.13 -6.77 14.43
C ARG A 164 -10.04 -7.09 13.25
N THR A 165 -10.10 -8.35 12.86
CA THR A 165 -10.99 -8.88 11.80
C THR A 165 -12.40 -9.12 12.33
N ASP A 166 -13.37 -9.32 11.42
CA ASP A 166 -14.77 -9.61 11.78
C ASP A 166 -14.97 -10.96 12.47
N ASP A 167 -14.06 -11.92 12.26
CA ASP A 167 -14.02 -13.20 12.96
C ASP A 167 -13.06 -13.22 14.16
N ASN A 168 -12.73 -12.05 14.72
CA ASN A 168 -11.95 -11.88 15.95
C ASN A 168 -10.50 -12.37 15.90
N ARG A 169 -9.83 -12.23 14.77
CA ARG A 169 -8.36 -12.40 14.67
C ARG A 169 -7.66 -11.06 14.69
N ILE A 170 -6.39 -11.04 15.08
CA ILE A 170 -5.49 -9.97 14.66
C ILE A 170 -4.98 -10.31 13.25
N ALA A 171 -5.19 -9.41 12.29
CA ALA A 171 -4.48 -9.40 11.03
C ALA A 171 -3.40 -8.33 11.09
N PHE A 172 -2.14 -8.73 10.93
CA PHE A 172 -0.97 -7.90 11.20
C PHE A 172 0.03 -7.99 10.06
N GLY A 173 0.49 -6.83 9.58
CA GLY A 173 1.35 -6.73 8.43
C GLY A 173 2.49 -5.75 8.66
N GLY A 174 3.47 -5.83 7.78
CA GLY A 174 4.59 -4.91 7.79
C GLY A 174 5.40 -4.98 6.50
N ARG A 175 6.34 -4.04 6.39
CA ARG A 175 7.35 -4.07 5.34
C ARG A 175 8.60 -4.78 5.86
N GLY A 176 9.42 -5.31 4.95
CA GLY A 176 10.70 -5.91 5.34
C GLY A 176 11.24 -6.97 4.40
N ALA A 177 10.40 -7.46 3.49
CA ALA A 177 10.82 -8.33 2.40
C ALA A 177 11.77 -7.59 1.44
N PRO A 178 12.82 -8.26 0.94
CA PRO A 178 13.78 -7.64 0.05
C PRO A 178 13.16 -7.31 -1.32
N TYR A 179 13.72 -6.30 -1.98
CA TYR A 179 13.43 -6.07 -3.39
C TYR A 179 14.17 -7.11 -4.25
N HIS A 180 13.44 -7.73 -5.17
CA HIS A 180 13.99 -8.74 -6.07
C HIS A 180 14.50 -8.14 -7.38
N PHE A 181 15.72 -8.54 -7.76
CA PHE A 181 16.43 -8.02 -8.92
C PHE A 181 15.59 -8.05 -10.20
N GLY A 182 15.61 -6.94 -10.94
CA GLY A 182 14.95 -6.84 -12.23
C GLY A 182 13.43 -6.71 -12.16
N SER A 183 12.86 -6.26 -11.04
CA SER A 183 11.41 -6.20 -10.80
C SER A 183 10.75 -7.57 -10.98
N SER A 184 11.44 -8.64 -10.58
CA SER A 184 10.91 -9.99 -10.70
C SER A 184 9.76 -10.21 -9.72
N ILE A 185 8.66 -10.78 -10.21
CA ILE A 185 7.51 -11.19 -9.39
C ILE A 185 7.28 -12.69 -9.58
N LYS A 186 7.39 -13.45 -8.49
CA LYS A 186 7.25 -14.91 -8.47
C LYS A 186 6.43 -15.33 -7.24
N PRO A 187 5.60 -16.38 -7.32
CA PRO A 187 4.81 -16.84 -6.17
C PRO A 187 5.66 -17.14 -4.92
N GLY A 188 6.87 -17.67 -5.10
CA GLY A 188 7.77 -17.94 -3.97
C GLY A 188 8.31 -16.69 -3.24
N TYR A 189 8.06 -15.48 -3.76
CA TYR A 189 8.41 -14.22 -3.09
C TYR A 189 7.29 -13.72 -2.16
N ASP A 190 6.08 -14.26 -2.30
CA ASP A 190 4.96 -13.97 -1.41
C ASP A 190 5.15 -14.60 -0.02
N TYR A 191 6.24 -15.36 0.18
CA TYR A 191 6.54 -16.10 1.40
C TYR A 191 8.02 -15.95 1.79
N ASP A 192 8.28 -15.41 3.00
CA ASP A 192 9.62 -15.27 3.57
C ASP A 192 9.57 -15.56 5.08
N ASP A 193 10.10 -16.71 5.49
CA ASP A 193 10.05 -17.17 6.89
C ASP A 193 10.70 -16.19 7.86
N LYS A 194 11.78 -15.50 7.45
CA LYS A 194 12.47 -14.55 8.33
C LYS A 194 11.58 -13.34 8.60
N VAL A 195 10.89 -12.86 7.57
CA VAL A 195 9.94 -11.75 7.71
C VAL A 195 8.73 -12.19 8.54
N PHE A 196 8.20 -13.39 8.35
CA PHE A 196 7.09 -13.87 9.17
C PHE A 196 7.45 -14.05 10.65
N GLN A 197 8.66 -14.57 10.94
CA GLN A 197 9.16 -14.65 12.31
C GLN A 197 9.33 -13.27 12.95
N LEU A 198 9.81 -12.29 12.17
CA LEU A 198 9.92 -10.91 12.64
C LEU A 198 8.53 -10.32 12.95
N LEU A 199 7.56 -10.49 12.05
CA LEU A 199 6.19 -10.01 12.27
C LEU A 199 5.55 -10.66 13.49
N GLU A 200 5.75 -11.96 13.68
CA GLU A 200 5.23 -12.68 14.85
C GLU A 200 5.89 -12.19 16.15
N GLY A 201 7.21 -12.00 16.15
CA GLY A 201 7.94 -11.41 17.28
C GLY A 201 7.40 -10.03 17.63
N THR A 202 7.32 -9.12 16.65
CA THR A 202 6.79 -7.76 16.86
C THR A 202 5.33 -7.77 17.33
N LEU A 203 4.50 -8.70 16.83
CA LEU A 203 3.13 -8.85 17.30
C LEU A 203 3.10 -9.26 18.77
N ARG A 204 3.94 -10.22 19.19
CA ARG A 204 4.03 -10.64 20.60
C ARG A 204 4.65 -9.57 21.50
N ASP A 205 5.53 -8.73 20.98
CA ASP A 205 6.05 -7.56 21.72
C ASP A 205 4.94 -6.53 21.99
N LEU A 206 4.06 -6.29 21.01
CA LEU A 206 2.89 -5.42 21.16
C LEU A 206 1.79 -6.04 22.02
N PHE A 207 1.62 -7.36 21.97
CA PHE A 207 0.62 -8.10 22.73
C PHE A 207 1.28 -9.23 23.55
N PRO A 208 1.96 -8.93 24.67
CA PRO A 208 2.70 -9.94 25.43
C PRO A 208 1.86 -11.11 25.93
N ASN A 209 0.57 -10.88 26.16
CA ASN A 209 -0.39 -11.88 26.63
C ASN A 209 -1.26 -12.43 25.49
N LEU A 210 -0.84 -12.32 24.23
CA LEU A 210 -1.58 -12.83 23.07
C LEU A 210 -1.86 -14.34 23.22
N PRO A 211 -3.13 -14.76 23.34
CA PRO A 211 -3.46 -16.17 23.33
C PRO A 211 -3.45 -16.70 21.90
N GLY A 212 -3.02 -17.94 21.70
CA GLY A 212 -3.10 -18.61 20.40
C GLY A 212 -1.92 -18.35 19.46
N GLU A 213 -1.95 -19.08 18.36
CA GLU A 213 -0.85 -19.16 17.41
C GLU A 213 -1.17 -18.43 16.10
N ILE A 214 -0.13 -18.25 15.29
CA ILE A 214 -0.30 -17.75 13.92
C ILE A 214 -0.88 -18.86 13.05
N SER A 215 -2.07 -18.60 12.51
CA SER A 215 -2.80 -19.57 11.67
C SER A 215 -2.67 -19.29 10.17
N HIS A 216 -2.35 -18.06 9.79
CA HIS A 216 -2.24 -17.66 8.38
C HIS A 216 -0.98 -16.82 8.15
N ARG A 217 -0.38 -17.01 6.97
CA ARG A 217 0.75 -16.24 6.44
C ARG A 217 0.51 -15.98 4.96
N TRP A 218 0.63 -14.74 4.52
CA TRP A 218 0.50 -14.39 3.11
C TRP A 218 1.31 -13.13 2.79
N GLY A 219 1.41 -12.84 1.50
CA GLY A 219 2.15 -11.69 1.01
C GLY A 219 1.78 -11.34 -0.40
N GLY A 220 2.28 -10.20 -0.85
CA GLY A 220 2.19 -9.84 -2.25
C GLY A 220 2.94 -8.56 -2.61
N PRO A 221 3.17 -8.35 -3.91
CA PRO A 221 3.81 -7.15 -4.40
C PRO A 221 2.81 -5.99 -4.50
N LEU A 222 3.27 -4.81 -4.11
CA LEU A 222 2.68 -3.51 -4.43
C LEU A 222 3.61 -2.73 -5.36
N ALA A 223 3.05 -1.81 -6.14
CA ALA A 223 3.76 -0.98 -7.07
C ALA A 223 4.18 0.31 -6.39
N MET A 224 5.48 0.55 -6.39
CA MET A 224 6.06 1.81 -5.96
C MET A 224 6.60 2.55 -7.20
N PRO A 225 5.93 3.59 -7.70
CA PRO A 225 6.50 4.56 -8.62
C PRO A 225 7.72 5.25 -7.98
N ARG A 226 8.58 5.88 -8.79
CA ARG A 226 9.83 6.47 -8.27
C ARG A 226 9.59 7.59 -7.27
N ASP A 227 8.56 8.39 -7.51
CA ASP A 227 8.12 9.49 -6.65
C ASP A 227 7.04 9.08 -5.65
N MET A 228 6.72 7.77 -5.58
CA MET A 228 5.68 7.19 -4.72
C MET A 228 4.26 7.72 -4.97
N MET A 229 4.06 8.53 -6.02
CA MET A 229 2.78 9.16 -6.33
C MET A 229 1.91 8.23 -7.18
N PRO A 230 0.64 7.96 -6.81
CA PRO A 230 -0.27 7.27 -7.69
C PRO A 230 -0.48 8.06 -8.99
N SER A 231 -0.98 7.40 -10.03
CA SER A 231 -1.35 8.10 -11.25
C SER A 231 -2.61 7.54 -11.88
N VAL A 232 -3.40 8.45 -12.46
CA VAL A 232 -4.51 8.13 -13.37
C VAL A 232 -4.25 8.83 -14.68
N ASN A 233 -4.16 8.07 -15.77
CA ASN A 233 -3.81 8.59 -17.08
C ASN A 233 -4.82 8.10 -18.12
N VAL A 234 -5.23 8.99 -19.02
CA VAL A 234 -5.99 8.66 -20.23
C VAL A 234 -5.35 9.38 -21.42
N ASP A 235 -5.12 8.65 -22.49
CA ASP A 235 -4.68 9.19 -23.78
C ASP A 235 -5.75 8.83 -24.82
N HIS A 236 -6.52 9.85 -25.21
CA HIS A 236 -7.63 9.71 -26.16
C HIS A 236 -7.16 9.39 -27.58
N ALA A 237 -5.94 9.78 -27.96
CA ALA A 237 -5.40 9.51 -29.29
C ALA A 237 -4.99 8.04 -29.44
N THR A 238 -4.42 7.46 -28.38
CA THR A 238 -4.01 6.04 -28.39
C THR A 238 -5.08 5.09 -27.85
N GLY A 239 -6.15 5.61 -27.23
CA GLY A 239 -7.15 4.80 -26.54
C GLY A 239 -6.58 4.06 -25.34
N LEU A 240 -5.44 4.50 -24.78
CA LEU A 240 -4.81 3.87 -23.64
C LEU A 240 -5.13 4.64 -22.37
N ALA A 241 -5.44 3.90 -21.31
CA ALA A 241 -5.62 4.45 -19.99
C ALA A 241 -4.89 3.60 -18.95
N SER A 242 -4.58 4.17 -17.80
CA SER A 242 -4.01 3.42 -16.68
C SER A 242 -4.32 4.03 -15.35
N ALA A 243 -4.43 3.19 -14.32
CA ALA A 243 -4.46 3.59 -12.93
C ALA A 243 -3.58 2.64 -12.10
N GLY A 244 -2.85 3.18 -11.13
CA GLY A 244 -2.01 2.38 -10.25
C GLY A 244 -0.90 3.17 -9.59
N GLY A 245 0.06 2.43 -9.03
CA GLY A 245 1.19 3.02 -8.30
C GLY A 245 0.79 3.52 -6.92
N TYR A 246 -0.12 2.80 -6.26
CA TYR A 246 -0.76 3.27 -5.03
C TYR A 246 0.13 3.19 -3.78
N THR A 247 1.35 2.65 -3.89
CA THR A 247 2.38 2.63 -2.83
C THR A 247 1.92 2.09 -1.45
N GLY A 248 0.88 1.24 -1.41
CA GLY A 248 0.33 0.64 -0.19
C GLY A 248 -1.10 1.06 0.14
N ASP A 249 -1.59 2.14 -0.44
CA ASP A 249 -2.93 2.72 -0.14
C ASP A 249 -4.00 2.35 -1.19
N GLY A 250 -3.75 1.26 -1.93
CA GLY A 250 -4.50 0.92 -3.14
C GLY A 250 -5.96 0.55 -2.92
N VAL A 251 -6.35 0.10 -1.73
CA VAL A 251 -7.75 -0.29 -1.47
C VAL A 251 -8.69 0.92 -1.59
N VAL A 252 -8.31 2.04 -0.96
CA VAL A 252 -9.10 3.28 -1.01
C VAL A 252 -8.82 4.04 -2.31
N LEU A 253 -7.54 4.18 -2.68
CA LEU A 253 -7.16 4.94 -3.88
C LEU A 253 -7.68 4.32 -5.18
N ALA A 254 -7.87 3.00 -5.27
CA ALA A 254 -8.45 2.38 -6.46
C ALA A 254 -9.93 2.79 -6.67
N TYR A 255 -10.67 3.05 -5.58
CA TYR A 255 -12.06 3.53 -5.68
C TYR A 255 -12.11 4.94 -6.29
N VAL A 256 -11.26 5.84 -5.79
CA VAL A 256 -11.14 7.21 -6.33
C VAL A 256 -10.64 7.15 -7.77
N ALA A 257 -9.55 6.44 -8.02
CA ALA A 257 -8.94 6.31 -9.35
C ALA A 257 -9.89 5.69 -10.39
N GLY A 258 -10.72 4.71 -10.00
CA GLY A 258 -11.72 4.10 -10.87
C GLY A 258 -12.80 5.08 -11.30
N GLN A 259 -13.30 5.90 -10.35
CA GLN A 259 -14.26 6.97 -10.67
C GLN A 259 -13.63 8.06 -11.53
N THR A 260 -12.41 8.50 -11.20
CA THR A 260 -11.66 9.47 -12.01
C THR A 260 -11.46 8.97 -13.44
N LEU A 261 -11.08 7.69 -13.63
CA LEU A 261 -10.96 7.09 -14.96
C LEU A 261 -12.28 7.08 -15.72
N ALA A 262 -13.38 6.73 -15.06
CA ALA A 262 -14.69 6.73 -15.67
C ALA A 262 -15.08 8.13 -16.16
N ASP A 263 -14.82 9.17 -15.35
CA ASP A 263 -15.06 10.57 -15.72
C ASP A 263 -14.19 10.99 -16.91
N LEU A 264 -12.88 10.76 -16.85
CA LEU A 264 -11.97 11.11 -17.94
C LEU A 264 -12.34 10.44 -19.26
N ILE A 265 -12.79 9.18 -19.23
CA ILE A 265 -13.16 8.43 -20.44
C ILE A 265 -14.52 8.86 -21.00
N THR A 266 -15.52 9.08 -20.13
CA THR A 266 -16.92 9.29 -20.54
C THR A 266 -17.30 10.77 -20.67
N ARG A 267 -16.56 11.66 -20.01
CA ARG A 267 -16.80 13.11 -19.95
C ARG A 267 -15.49 13.89 -20.18
N PRO A 268 -14.78 13.65 -21.30
CA PRO A 268 -13.43 14.21 -21.52
C PRO A 268 -13.39 15.75 -21.51
N GLU A 269 -14.49 16.42 -21.83
CA GLU A 269 -14.59 17.88 -21.87
C GLU A 269 -15.00 18.52 -20.53
N THR A 270 -15.17 17.72 -19.47
CA THR A 270 -15.67 18.19 -18.17
C THR A 270 -14.65 17.95 -17.07
N THR A 271 -14.19 19.04 -16.44
CA THR A 271 -13.43 18.94 -15.19
C THR A 271 -14.39 18.67 -14.04
N THR A 272 -14.22 17.54 -13.36
CA THR A 272 -14.89 17.21 -12.10
C THR A 272 -13.93 17.40 -10.93
N GLU A 273 -14.45 17.35 -9.69
CA GLU A 273 -13.60 17.37 -8.49
C GLU A 273 -12.53 16.26 -8.52
N LEU A 274 -12.88 15.11 -9.10
CA LEU A 274 -11.99 13.95 -9.20
C LEU A 274 -10.95 14.09 -10.31
N THR A 275 -11.31 14.68 -11.46
CA THR A 275 -10.36 14.85 -12.58
C THR A 275 -9.39 16.00 -12.36
N GLY A 276 -9.69 16.91 -11.43
CA GLY A 276 -8.79 18.00 -11.01
C GLY A 276 -7.72 17.60 -9.98
N LEU A 277 -7.72 16.35 -9.50
CA LEU A 277 -6.79 15.88 -8.47
C LEU A 277 -5.34 15.81 -9.01
N PRO A 278 -4.32 16.06 -8.17
CA PRO A 278 -2.93 16.22 -8.62
C PRO A 278 -2.28 14.93 -9.18
N PHE A 279 -2.87 13.76 -8.93
CA PHE A 279 -2.39 12.49 -9.50
C PHE A 279 -2.94 12.21 -10.92
N VAL A 280 -3.81 13.07 -11.43
CA VAL A 280 -4.38 12.94 -12.78
C VAL A 280 -3.38 13.44 -13.82
N HIS A 281 -3.15 12.64 -14.85
CA HIS A 281 -2.11 12.82 -15.86
C HIS A 281 -0.67 12.95 -15.31
N HIS A 282 -0.47 12.50 -14.07
CA HIS A 282 0.84 12.46 -13.45
C HIS A 282 1.70 11.34 -14.04
N HIS A 283 2.98 11.65 -14.28
CA HIS A 283 3.94 10.73 -14.87
C HIS A 283 5.24 10.67 -14.07
N SER A 284 5.36 9.64 -13.23
CA SER A 284 6.59 9.36 -12.51
C SER A 284 7.74 9.00 -13.47
N LYS A 285 8.95 9.45 -13.12
CA LYS A 285 10.17 9.02 -13.84
C LYS A 285 10.35 7.51 -13.72
N ARG A 286 10.91 6.89 -14.76
CA ARG A 286 11.29 5.47 -14.72
C ARG A 286 12.37 5.25 -13.67
N TRP A 287 12.25 4.16 -12.91
CA TRP A 287 13.31 3.71 -12.01
C TRP A 287 14.63 3.49 -12.75
N PRO A 288 15.82 3.59 -12.12
CA PRO A 288 17.11 3.30 -12.74
C PRO A 288 17.19 1.87 -13.32
N VAL A 289 18.15 1.64 -14.21
CA VAL A 289 18.48 0.29 -14.69
C VAL A 289 19.15 -0.52 -13.58
N GLU A 290 19.09 -1.85 -13.70
CA GLU A 290 19.84 -2.72 -12.78
C GLU A 290 21.35 -2.68 -13.06
N PRO A 291 22.21 -2.84 -12.04
CA PRO A 291 21.91 -3.16 -10.64
C PRO A 291 21.62 -1.96 -9.73
N ALA A 292 21.66 -0.73 -10.25
CA ALA A 292 21.56 0.49 -9.42
C ALA A 292 20.25 0.55 -8.64
N ARG A 293 19.14 0.16 -9.26
CA ARG A 293 17.82 0.07 -8.60
C ARG A 293 17.81 -0.95 -7.47
N TRP A 294 18.27 -2.18 -7.74
CA TRP A 294 18.34 -3.23 -6.72
C TRP A 294 19.21 -2.84 -5.53
N LEU A 295 20.37 -2.23 -5.78
CA LEU A 295 21.26 -1.73 -4.74
C LEU A 295 20.57 -0.62 -3.93
N GLY A 296 19.99 0.38 -4.60
CA GLY A 296 19.34 1.51 -3.94
C GLY A 296 18.21 1.10 -3.02
N ILE A 297 17.26 0.30 -3.52
CA ILE A 297 16.09 -0.11 -2.73
C ILE A 297 16.50 -1.00 -1.55
N ASN A 298 17.35 -2.00 -1.76
CA ASN A 298 17.75 -2.89 -0.66
C ASN A 298 18.67 -2.21 0.36
N THR A 299 19.47 -1.22 -0.06
CA THR A 299 20.23 -0.37 0.87
C THR A 299 19.28 0.46 1.72
N GLY A 300 18.26 1.08 1.10
CA GLY A 300 17.22 1.81 1.83
C GLY A 300 16.51 0.93 2.86
N LEU A 301 16.08 -0.27 2.48
CA LEU A 301 15.45 -1.23 3.41
C LEU A 301 16.39 -1.64 4.56
N ALA A 302 17.68 -1.84 4.29
CA ALA A 302 18.66 -2.17 5.32
C ALA A 302 18.91 -1.00 6.29
N LEU A 303 18.97 0.23 5.77
CA LEU A 303 19.11 1.45 6.56
C LEU A 303 17.88 1.69 7.44
N ALA A 304 16.66 1.49 6.90
CA ALA A 304 15.41 1.59 7.65
C ALA A 304 15.41 0.61 8.84
N LYS A 305 15.67 -0.69 8.58
CA LYS A 305 15.77 -1.71 9.65
C LYS A 305 16.80 -1.36 10.72
N ARG A 306 17.96 -0.83 10.31
CA ARG A 306 19.00 -0.40 11.25
C ARG A 306 18.59 0.84 12.04
N SER A 307 17.86 1.76 11.42
CA SER A 307 17.36 2.96 12.08
C SER A 307 16.41 2.60 13.20
N ASP A 308 15.41 1.77 12.90
CA ASP A 308 14.41 1.34 13.87
C ASP A 308 15.05 0.66 15.09
N HIS A 309 16.01 -0.24 14.87
CA HIS A 309 16.73 -0.92 15.94
C HIS A 309 17.52 0.06 16.85
N VAL A 310 18.13 1.10 16.28
CA VAL A 310 18.86 2.10 17.06
C VAL A 310 17.91 3.01 17.83
N GLU A 311 16.83 3.47 17.19
CA GLU A 311 15.85 4.35 17.82
C GLU A 311 15.13 3.66 19.00
N GLU A 312 14.86 2.36 18.88
CA GLU A 312 14.20 1.56 19.91
C GLU A 312 15.11 1.26 21.10
N HIS A 313 16.37 0.85 20.87
CA HIS A 313 17.27 0.42 21.95
C HIS A 313 18.21 1.50 22.49
N GLN A 314 18.51 2.54 21.72
CA GLN A 314 19.48 3.56 22.10
C GLN A 314 18.87 4.94 22.35
N GLY A 315 17.58 5.14 22.02
CA GLY A 315 16.86 6.39 22.28
C GLY A 315 17.47 7.61 21.59
N LYS A 316 18.14 7.41 20.45
CA LYS A 316 18.80 8.47 19.66
C LYS A 316 18.41 8.35 18.19
N THR A 317 18.33 9.48 17.50
CA THR A 317 18.20 9.51 16.04
C THR A 317 19.38 8.81 15.40
N SER A 318 19.08 7.84 14.54
CA SER A 318 20.11 7.00 13.93
C SER A 318 20.84 7.76 12.82
N ARG A 319 22.17 7.63 12.73
CA ARG A 319 22.88 8.08 11.51
C ARG A 319 22.37 7.38 10.24
N ALA A 320 21.74 6.22 10.39
CA ALA A 320 21.09 5.51 9.30
C ALA A 320 19.80 6.19 8.81
N SER A 321 19.04 6.90 9.67
CA SER A 321 17.87 7.66 9.22
C SER A 321 18.27 8.83 8.34
N THR A 322 19.30 9.59 8.71
CA THR A 322 19.82 10.68 7.88
C THR A 322 20.34 10.18 6.52
N LEU A 323 21.01 9.03 6.48
CA LEU A 323 21.44 8.41 5.22
C LEU A 323 20.26 7.89 4.39
N LEU A 324 19.21 7.39 5.04
CA LEU A 324 17.97 6.97 4.37
C LEU A 324 17.25 8.18 3.76
N GLU A 325 17.12 9.28 4.50
CA GLU A 325 16.56 10.55 4.02
C GLU A 325 17.35 11.08 2.83
N GLN A 326 18.68 11.15 2.91
CA GLN A 326 19.54 11.55 1.79
C GLN A 326 19.40 10.63 0.59
N LEU A 327 19.23 9.32 0.80
CA LEU A 327 19.02 8.36 -0.28
C LEU A 327 17.65 8.56 -0.94
N LEU A 328 16.61 8.85 -0.17
CA LEU A 328 15.28 9.20 -0.69
C LEU A 328 15.32 10.54 -1.46
N GLU A 329 16.04 11.54 -0.95
CA GLU A 329 16.24 12.84 -1.61
C GLU A 329 17.10 12.76 -2.88
N SER A 330 18.05 11.83 -2.94
CA SER A 330 18.91 11.58 -4.11
C SER A 330 18.14 10.97 -5.29
N PHE A 331 16.93 10.48 -5.07
CA PHE A 331 16.00 10.07 -6.11
C PHE A 331 14.77 10.98 -6.08
N PRO A 332 14.92 12.28 -6.37
CA PRO A 332 13.82 13.22 -6.27
C PRO A 332 12.69 12.84 -7.24
N PRO A 333 11.44 13.21 -6.93
CA PRO A 333 10.26 12.94 -7.74
C PRO A 333 10.48 13.08 -9.27
#